data_AF-A0A9D6W9Z7-F1
#
_entry.id   AF-A0A9D6W9Z7-F1
#
_cell.length_a   1.000
_cell.length_b   1.000
_cell.length_c   1.000
_cell.angle_alpha   90.00
_cell.angle_beta   90.00
_cell.angle_gamma   90.00
#
_symmetry.space_group_name_H-M   'P 1'
#
loop_
_entity.id
_entity.type
_entity.pdbx_description
1 polymer ?
#
loop_
_entity_poly.entity_id
_entity_poly.type
_entity_poly.pdbx_seq_one_letter_code
_entity_poly.pdbx_strand_id
1 'polypeptide(L)' 'MRIARYYCPESHTTYSLLPDCLASRLSGDLSDVEEVVAIVEASGSVEAAANIVRPI' A
#
# COMPACT_ATOMS: atom_id res chain seq x y z
N MET A 1 -2.82 13.84 -13.24
CA MET A 1 -1.37 13.63 -12.97
C MET A 1 -0.90 12.46 -13.82
N ARG A 2 0.21 12.57 -14.57
CA ARG A 2 0.73 11.50 -15.44
C ARG A 2 2.02 10.96 -14.83
N ILE A 3 1.98 9.74 -14.32
CA ILE A 3 3.09 9.07 -13.62
C ILE A 3 3.74 8.08 -14.57
N ALA A 4 5.06 8.12 -14.71
CA ALA A 4 5.79 7.15 -15.53
C ALA A 4 5.72 5.75 -14.90
N ARG A 5 5.39 4.74 -15.72
CA ARG A 5 5.35 3.32 -15.34
C ARG A 5 6.26 2.53 -16.26
N TYR A 6 7.02 1.61 -15.68
CA TYR A 6 8.01 0.77 -16.37
C TYR A 6 7.70 -0.70 -16.08
N TYR A 7 7.67 -1.54 -17.11
CA TYR A 7 7.46 -2.98 -16.98
C TYR A 7 8.80 -3.71 -17.08
N CYS A 8 9.08 -4.60 -16.13
CA CYS A 8 10.22 -5.52 -16.18
C CYS A 8 9.73 -6.92 -16.60
N PRO A 9 10.10 -7.42 -17.79
CA PRO A 9 9.65 -8.72 -18.27
C PRO A 9 10.22 -9.90 -17.48
N GLU A 10 11.42 -9.78 -16.93
CA GLU A 10 12.07 -10.87 -16.17
C GLU A 10 11.41 -11.12 -14.81
N SER A 11 11.04 -10.04 -14.11
CA SER A 11 10.33 -10.12 -12.82
C SER A 11 8.81 -10.11 -12.96
N HIS A 12 8.30 -10.00 -14.19
CA HIS A 12 6.87 -9.84 -14.48
C HIS A 12 6.19 -8.74 -13.63
N THR A 13 6.93 -7.69 -13.29
CA THR A 13 6.50 -6.65 -12.33
C THR A 13 6.53 -5.26 -12.98
N THR A 14 5.58 -4.40 -12.60
CA THR A 14 5.51 -3.00 -13.03
C THR A 14 5.92 -2.07 -11.89
N TYR A 15 6.86 -1.18 -12.15
CA TYR A 15 7.31 -0.14 -11.22
C TYR A 15 6.86 1.24 -11.70
N SER A 16 6.71 2.19 -10.80
CA SER A 16 6.39 3.58 -11.15
C SER A 16 7.28 4.55 -10.41
N LEU A 17 7.57 5.71 -11.01
CA LEU A 17 8.29 6.80 -10.32
C LEU A 17 7.37 7.61 -9.40
N LEU A 18 6.35 6.98 -8.83
CA LEU A 18 5.49 7.59 -7.82
C LEU A 18 6.23 7.54 -6.49
N PRO A 19 6.43 8.68 -5.79
CA PRO A 19 6.92 8.67 -4.42
C PRO A 19 6.02 7.79 -3.52
N ASP A 20 6.63 7.05 -2.59
CA ASP A 20 5.92 6.10 -1.72
C ASP A 20 4.80 6.77 -0.92
N CYS A 21 5.00 8.02 -0.49
CA CYS A 21 3.98 8.80 0.20
C CYS A 21 2.72 9.03 -0.64
N LEU A 22 2.84 9.07 -1.98
CA LEU A 22 1.72 9.18 -2.92
C LEU A 22 1.22 7.81 -3.39
N ALA A 23 2.01 6.75 -3.20
CA ALA A 23 1.60 5.37 -3.44
C ALA A 23 0.79 4.80 -2.27
N SER A 24 0.90 5.39 -1.07
CA SER A 24 0.04 5.08 0.07
C SER A 24 -1.42 5.29 -0.29
N ARG A 25 -2.20 4.21 -0.23
CA ARG A 25 -3.67 4.27 -0.35
C ARG A 25 -4.35 4.66 0.96
N LEU A 26 -3.57 4.97 1.99
CA LEU A 26 -4.01 5.43 3.29
C LEU A 26 -3.83 6.94 3.35
N SER A 27 -4.95 7.64 3.18
CA SER A 27 -5.08 9.09 3.36
C SER A 27 -5.92 9.34 4.61
N GLY A 28 -5.56 10.30 5.44
CA GLY A 28 -6.27 10.60 6.68
C GLY A 28 -5.36 11.30 7.68
N ASP A 29 -5.81 11.41 8.92
CA ASP A 29 -4.96 11.89 10.00
C ASP A 29 -3.89 10.84 10.34
N LEU A 30 -2.77 11.30 10.93
CA LEU A 30 -1.67 10.40 11.31
C LEU A 30 -2.16 9.26 12.23
N SER A 31 -3.08 9.56 13.14
CA SER A 31 -3.70 8.57 14.04
C SER A 31 -4.41 7.45 13.30
N ASP A 32 -5.10 7.77 12.19
CA ASP A 32 -5.83 6.77 11.40
C ASP A 32 -4.86 5.82 10.71
N VAL A 33 -3.73 6.34 10.23
CA VAL A 33 -2.67 5.54 9.62
C VAL A 33 -1.98 4.67 10.66
N GLU A 34 -1.71 5.20 11.85
CA GLU A 34 -1.10 4.44 12.95
C GLU A 34 -1.98 3.27 13.42
N GLU A 35 -3.31 3.47 13.49
CA GLU A 35 -4.25 2.39 13.80
C GLU A 35 -4.19 1.27 12.75
N VAL A 36 -4.14 1.64 11.47
CA VAL A 36 -3.97 0.67 10.38
C VAL A 36 -2.66 -0.12 10.51
N VAL A 37 -1.55 0.55 10.83
CA VAL A 37 -0.26 -0.11 11.04
C VAL A 37 -0.35 -1.13 12.19
N ALA A 38 -0.96 -0.75 13.32
CA ALA A 38 -1.13 -1.63 14.46
C ALA A 38 -1.95 -2.90 14.11
N ILE A 39 -3.01 -2.74 13.31
CA ILE A 39 -3.82 -3.88 12.83
C ILE A 39 -2.97 -4.81 11.95
N VAL A 40 -2.23 -4.26 10.99
CA VAL A 40 -1.41 -5.03 10.06
C VAL A 40 -0.35 -5.84 10.80
N GLU A 41 0.37 -5.21 11.75
CA GLU A 41 1.40 -5.88 12.56
C GLU A 41 0.82 -7.02 13.41
N ALA A 42 -0.43 -6.88 13.88
CA ALA A 42 -1.12 -7.91 14.66
C ALA A 42 -1.71 -9.06 13.82
N SER A 43 -1.84 -8.90 12.50
CA SER A 43 -2.67 -9.78 11.66
C SER A 43 -2.06 -11.17 11.36
N GLY A 44 -0.80 -11.42 11.69
CA GLY A 44 -0.14 -12.73 11.52
C GLY A 44 0.11 -13.17 10.06
N SER A 45 -0.59 -12.60 9.07
CA SER A 45 -0.29 -12.69 7.65
C SER A 45 -0.76 -11.46 6.88
N VAL A 46 -0.21 -11.26 5.67
CA VAL A 46 -0.59 -10.16 4.78
C VAL A 46 -2.02 -10.32 4.28
N GLU A 47 -2.46 -11.56 4.02
CA GLU A 47 -3.83 -11.86 3.59
C GLU A 47 -4.86 -11.53 4.69
N ALA A 48 -4.56 -11.87 5.94
CA ALA A 48 -5.43 -11.55 7.08
C ALA A 48 -5.53 -10.04 7.28
N ALA A 49 -4.41 -9.32 7.23
CA ALA A 49 -4.40 -7.86 7.29
C ALA A 49 -5.23 -7.26 6.14
N ALA A 50 -5.01 -7.72 4.92
CA ALA A 50 -5.71 -7.22 3.74
C ALA A 50 -7.24 -7.34 3.82
N ASN A 51 -7.77 -8.38 4.48
CA ASN A 51 -9.21 -8.53 4.70
C ASN A 51 -9.79 -7.52 5.69
N ILE A 52 -8.96 -6.98 6.59
CA ILE A 52 -9.40 -6.02 7.61
C ILE A 52 -9.27 -4.59 7.08
N VAL A 53 -8.15 -4.24 6.42
CA VAL A 53 -7.79 -2.83 6.20
C VAL A 53 -8.10 -2.29 4.80
N ARG A 54 -8.54 -3.11 3.85
CA ARG A 54 -8.86 -2.62 2.50
C ARG A 54 -10.15 -1.77 2.54
N PRO A 55 -10.13 -0.53 2.00
CA PRO A 55 -11.36 0.24 1.81
C PRO A 55 -12.25 -0.44 0.76
N ILE A 56 -13.57 -0.36 0.97
CA ILE A 56 -14.63 -0.80 0.04
C ILE A 56 -14.69 0.07 -1.22
#